data_AF-K1YHN3-F1
#
_entry.id   AF-K1YHN3-F1
#
_cell.length_a   1.000
_cell.length_b   1.000
_cell.length_c   1.000
_cell.angle_alpha   90.00
_cell.angle_beta   90.00
_cell.angle_gamma   90.00
#
_symmetry.space_group_name_H-M   'P 1'
#
loop_
_entity.id
_entity.type
_entity.pdbx_description
1 polymer ?
#
loop_
_entity_poly.entity_id
_entity_poly.type
_entity_poly.pdbx_seq_one_letter_code
_entity_poly.pdbx_strand_id
1 'polypeptide(L)'
;MKMYKHFFLVHRLWLALLIFNFFACSGGSSDNSLPSCGEGALFNVSPIATSAIKAFVPVGRLNPSAHTLPTRHMYYYLNTDSPDVPAELVNVLAPSNMQLTRLTLGTNLSDDSVDPDYSISFNVCGEVEGYFGHVANLPDTLLAAAGDLSSGDCTTYETGGVSYRS
;
A
#
# COMPACT_ATOMS: atom_id res chain seq x y z
N MET A 1 -37.20 -37.82 64.02
CA MET A 1 -35.95 -37.01 63.98
C MET A 1 -35.75 -36.57 62.54
N LYS A 2 -36.13 -35.33 62.17
CA LYS A 2 -35.22 -34.21 61.76
C LYS A 2 -34.07 -34.70 60.86
N MET A 3 -33.81 -34.20 59.65
CA MET A 3 -34.09 -32.90 59.03
C MET A 3 -33.91 -32.97 57.50
N TYR A 4 -34.70 -32.16 56.79
CA TYR A 4 -34.50 -31.74 55.40
C TYR A 4 -33.25 -30.88 55.23
N LYS A 5 -32.63 -30.91 54.04
CA LYS A 5 -31.97 -29.75 53.43
C LYS A 5 -32.07 -29.79 51.89
N HIS A 6 -32.65 -28.72 51.36
CA HIS A 6 -32.74 -28.35 49.95
C HIS A 6 -31.37 -28.14 49.30
N PHE A 7 -31.27 -28.36 47.99
CA PHE A 7 -30.57 -27.40 47.11
C PHE A 7 -31.12 -27.48 45.68
N PHE A 8 -31.68 -26.36 45.22
CA PHE A 8 -32.02 -26.06 43.83
C PHE A 8 -30.73 -25.74 43.07
N LEU A 9 -30.56 -26.23 41.84
CA LEU A 9 -29.76 -25.52 40.84
C LEU A 9 -30.36 -25.70 39.44
N VAL A 10 -30.85 -24.58 38.93
CA VAL A 10 -31.54 -24.41 37.65
C VAL A 10 -30.51 -24.52 36.52
N HIS A 11 -30.77 -25.42 35.56
CA HIS A 11 -29.97 -25.60 34.35
C HIS A 11 -30.15 -24.37 33.44
N ARG A 12 -29.22 -23.42 33.48
CA ARG A 12 -29.16 -22.30 32.52
C ARG A 12 -28.28 -22.70 31.35
N LEU A 13 -28.93 -23.16 30.28
CA LEU A 13 -28.36 -23.36 28.96
C LEU A 13 -28.01 -21.97 28.39
N TRP A 14 -26.74 -21.58 28.42
CA TRP A 14 -26.27 -20.39 27.69
C TRP A 14 -25.93 -20.79 26.26
N LEU A 15 -26.81 -20.37 25.34
CA LEU A 15 -26.59 -20.44 23.91
C LEU A 15 -25.49 -19.44 23.55
N ALA A 16 -24.28 -19.92 23.30
CA ALA A 16 -23.20 -19.08 22.76
C ALA A 16 -23.52 -18.77 21.30
N LEU A 17 -24.00 -17.56 21.03
CA LEU A 17 -24.13 -17.02 19.69
C LEU A 17 -22.71 -16.81 19.14
N LEU A 18 -22.25 -17.73 18.29
CA LEU A 18 -21.07 -17.53 17.45
C LEU A 18 -21.38 -16.40 16.46
N ILE A 19 -21.04 -15.17 16.83
CA ILE A 19 -20.95 -14.06 15.88
C ILE A 19 -19.74 -14.35 15.01
N PHE A 20 -19.98 -14.98 13.86
CA PHE A 20 -19.04 -14.95 12.74
C PHE A 20 -18.88 -13.48 12.36
N ASN A 21 -17.80 -12.85 12.84
CA ASN A 21 -17.30 -11.62 12.25
C ASN A 21 -16.87 -11.98 10.84
N PHE A 22 -17.76 -11.75 9.88
CA PHE A 22 -17.35 -11.65 8.49
C PHE A 22 -16.34 -10.50 8.43
N PHE A 23 -15.07 -10.83 8.19
CA PHE A 23 -14.08 -9.88 7.71
C PHE A 23 -14.60 -9.36 6.35
N ALA A 24 -15.35 -8.27 6.38
CA ALA A 24 -15.77 -7.58 5.19
C ALA A 24 -14.58 -6.75 4.71
N CYS A 25 -13.96 -7.17 3.60
CA CYS A 25 -13.05 -6.32 2.84
C CYS A 25 -13.85 -5.12 2.33
N SER A 26 -13.76 -3.96 3.00
CA SER A 26 -14.38 -2.74 2.50
C SER A 26 -13.49 -2.14 1.42
N GLY A 27 -13.79 -2.45 0.15
CA GLY A 27 -13.30 -1.65 -0.97
C GLY A 27 -13.84 -0.23 -0.81
N GLY A 28 -12.96 0.74 -0.59
CA GLY A 28 -13.32 2.15 -0.51
C GLY A 28 -14.10 2.56 -1.76
N SER A 29 -15.27 3.18 -1.55
CA SER A 29 -16.06 3.76 -2.65
C SER A 29 -15.42 5.10 -3.02
N SER A 30 -14.68 5.14 -4.13
CA SER A 30 -14.14 6.38 -4.68
C SER A 30 -15.24 7.11 -5.48
N ASP A 31 -15.60 8.31 -5.05
CA ASP A 31 -16.45 9.24 -5.78
C ASP A 31 -15.68 9.71 -7.03
N ASN A 32 -15.87 8.98 -8.14
CA ASN A 32 -15.13 9.14 -9.39
C ASN A 32 -15.68 10.29 -10.24
N SER A 33 -15.43 11.54 -9.86
CA SER A 33 -15.49 12.63 -10.83
C SER A 33 -14.26 13.52 -10.78
N LEU A 34 -13.08 12.90 -10.88
CA LEU A 34 -11.91 13.66 -11.27
C LEU A 34 -12.15 14.30 -12.64
N PRO A 35 -11.75 15.57 -12.84
CA PRO A 35 -11.91 16.22 -14.12
C PRO A 35 -11.06 15.52 -15.19
N SER A 36 -11.51 15.60 -16.43
CA SER A 36 -10.71 15.19 -17.59
C SER A 36 -9.41 16.01 -17.63
N CYS A 37 -8.32 15.39 -18.08
CA CYS A 37 -7.04 16.07 -18.22
C CYS A 37 -7.17 17.28 -19.15
N GLY A 38 -6.74 18.45 -18.66
CA GLY A 38 -6.64 19.65 -19.48
C GLY A 38 -5.51 19.56 -20.51
N GLU A 39 -5.43 20.58 -21.37
CA GLU A 39 -4.29 20.73 -22.27
C GLU A 39 -3.04 21.20 -21.52
N GLY A 40 -1.86 20.73 -21.93
CA GLY A 40 -0.57 21.14 -21.39
C GLY A 40 0.17 20.06 -20.58
N ALA A 41 1.19 20.49 -19.83
CA ALA A 41 2.00 19.59 -19.02
C ALA A 41 1.23 19.16 -17.76
N LEU A 42 1.04 17.85 -17.60
CA LEU A 42 0.37 17.28 -16.42
C LEU A 42 1.28 17.26 -15.18
N PHE A 43 2.59 17.14 -15.40
CA PHE A 43 3.61 17.18 -14.37
C PHE A 43 4.49 18.40 -14.58
N ASN A 44 4.69 19.20 -13.54
CA ASN A 44 5.43 20.46 -13.61
C ASN A 44 6.79 20.40 -12.91
N VAL A 45 7.02 19.39 -12.07
CA VAL A 45 8.30 19.16 -11.39
C VAL A 45 8.65 17.67 -11.38
N SER A 46 9.95 17.38 -11.31
CA SER A 46 10.43 16.01 -11.06
C SER A 46 10.07 15.61 -9.63
N PRO A 47 9.53 14.39 -9.39
CA PRO A 47 9.17 13.95 -8.05
C PRO A 47 10.39 13.70 -7.15
N ILE A 48 11.59 13.62 -7.71
CA ILE A 48 12.87 13.52 -6.99
C ILE A 48 13.90 14.45 -7.63
N ALA A 49 14.95 14.79 -6.90
CA ALA A 49 16.08 15.54 -7.46
C ALA A 49 16.68 14.78 -8.65
N THR A 50 16.86 15.45 -9.79
CA THR A 50 17.38 14.80 -11.01
C THR A 50 18.80 14.26 -10.83
N SER A 51 19.58 14.86 -9.94
CA SER A 51 20.90 14.36 -9.52
C SER A 51 20.85 13.02 -8.79
N ALA A 52 19.70 12.62 -8.25
CA ALA A 52 19.51 11.34 -7.59
C ALA A 52 19.08 10.22 -8.57
N ILE A 53 18.77 10.56 -9.83
CA ILE A 53 18.35 9.59 -10.84
C ILE A 53 19.60 8.98 -11.51
N LYS A 54 19.81 7.69 -11.29
CA LYS A 54 20.86 6.90 -11.95
C LYS A 54 20.46 6.48 -13.35
N ALA A 55 19.23 6.01 -13.49
CA ALA A 55 18.70 5.52 -14.75
C ALA A 55 17.17 5.68 -14.78
N PHE A 56 16.64 5.76 -16.00
CA PHE A 56 15.21 5.79 -16.28
C PHE A 56 14.85 4.60 -17.17
N VAL A 57 13.74 3.96 -16.84
CA VAL A 57 13.17 2.87 -17.63
C VAL A 57 11.91 3.37 -18.33
N PRO A 58 11.88 3.40 -19.67
CA PRO A 58 10.69 3.79 -20.40
C PRO A 58 9.58 2.75 -20.29
N VAL A 59 8.37 3.18 -20.63
CA VAL A 59 7.22 2.30 -20.82
C VAL A 59 7.56 1.18 -21.80
N GLY A 60 7.02 -0.01 -21.55
CA GLY A 60 7.12 -1.14 -22.45
C GLY A 60 8.23 -2.14 -22.11
N ARG A 61 8.77 -2.12 -20.90
CA ARG A 61 9.73 -3.13 -20.42
C ARG A 61 9.00 -4.41 -19.99
N LEU A 62 9.66 -5.56 -20.10
CA LEU A 62 9.12 -6.87 -19.67
C LEU A 62 9.61 -7.30 -18.28
N ASN A 63 10.11 -6.37 -17.46
CA ASN A 63 10.67 -6.67 -16.13
C ASN A 63 9.81 -6.03 -15.03
N PRO A 64 9.59 -6.68 -13.86
CA PRO A 64 10.04 -8.01 -13.43
C PRO A 64 9.51 -9.18 -14.28
N SER A 65 10.13 -10.36 -14.18
CA SER A 65 9.83 -11.58 -14.97
C SER A 65 8.37 -12.03 -14.93
N ALA A 66 7.59 -11.53 -13.99
CA ALA A 66 6.14 -11.73 -13.89
C ALA A 66 5.34 -11.02 -15.02
N HIS A 67 5.95 -10.10 -15.79
CA HIS A 67 5.29 -9.44 -16.90
C HIS A 67 5.42 -10.23 -18.21
N THR A 68 4.30 -10.74 -18.71
CA THR A 68 4.19 -11.35 -20.06
C THR A 68 3.84 -10.32 -21.15
N LEU A 69 3.40 -9.13 -20.75
CA LEU A 69 3.11 -7.98 -21.62
C LEU A 69 3.96 -6.77 -21.19
N PRO A 70 4.26 -5.83 -22.10
CA PRO A 70 5.05 -4.63 -21.78
C PRO A 70 4.42 -3.82 -20.63
N THR A 71 5.23 -3.39 -19.65
CA THR A 71 4.77 -2.59 -18.51
C THR A 71 4.18 -1.28 -18.98
N ARG A 72 3.09 -0.85 -18.33
CA ARG A 72 2.41 0.43 -18.63
C ARG A 72 3.00 1.60 -17.84
N HIS A 73 4.04 1.36 -17.05
CA HIS A 73 4.65 2.32 -16.15
C HIS A 73 6.17 2.42 -16.36
N MET A 74 6.70 3.58 -16.00
CA MET A 74 8.12 3.93 -16.06
C MET A 74 8.75 3.75 -14.67
N TYR A 75 10.06 3.53 -14.62
CA TYR A 75 10.81 3.49 -13.36
C TYR A 75 11.92 4.52 -13.34
N TYR A 76 12.17 5.09 -12.16
CA TYR A 76 13.43 5.75 -11.84
C TYR A 76 14.25 4.84 -10.95
N TYR A 77 15.50 4.57 -11.34
CA TYR A 77 16.47 3.97 -10.44
C TYR A 77 17.23 5.08 -9.74
N LEU A 78 17.23 5.02 -8.41
CA LEU A 78 18.02 5.90 -7.57
C LEU A 78 19.51 5.55 -7.66
N ASN A 79 20.37 6.52 -7.34
CA ASN A 79 21.79 6.26 -7.19
C ASN A 79 22.03 5.29 -6.01
N THR A 80 22.83 4.27 -6.29
CA THR A 80 23.29 3.28 -5.32
C THR A 80 24.79 3.09 -5.53
N ASP A 81 25.54 2.95 -4.44
CA ASP A 81 26.98 2.71 -4.44
C ASP A 81 27.32 1.31 -4.99
N SER A 82 26.41 0.35 -4.85
CA SER A 82 26.52 -1.03 -5.34
C SER A 82 25.12 -1.65 -5.47
N PRO A 83 24.91 -2.69 -6.32
CA PRO A 83 23.63 -3.41 -6.39
C PRO A 83 23.16 -4.00 -5.06
N ASP A 84 24.09 -4.29 -4.15
CA ASP A 84 23.82 -4.93 -2.84
C ASP A 84 23.64 -3.91 -1.70
N VAL A 85 23.76 -2.61 -2.00
CA VAL A 85 23.61 -1.54 -1.02
C VAL A 85 22.25 -0.86 -1.25
N PRO A 86 21.42 -0.66 -0.21
CA PRO A 86 20.18 0.09 -0.32
C PRO A 86 20.43 1.46 -0.98
N ALA A 87 19.49 1.89 -1.81
CA ALA A 87 19.56 3.22 -2.40
C ALA A 87 19.55 4.30 -1.31
N GLU A 88 20.16 5.45 -1.61
CA GLU A 88 20.07 6.61 -0.73
C GLU A 88 18.61 7.06 -0.58
N LEU A 89 18.21 7.41 0.65
CA LEU A 89 16.89 7.99 0.90
C LEU A 89 16.80 9.37 0.26
N VAL A 90 15.77 9.58 -0.54
CA VAL A 90 15.51 10.84 -1.23
C VAL A 90 14.14 11.39 -0.87
N ASN A 91 14.03 12.71 -0.81
CA ASN A 91 12.74 13.36 -0.65
C ASN A 91 11.90 13.20 -1.91
N VAL A 92 10.69 12.67 -1.74
CA VAL A 92 9.70 12.57 -2.80
C VAL A 92 8.76 13.78 -2.72
N LEU A 93 8.63 14.49 -3.84
CA LEU A 93 7.76 15.65 -4.01
C LEU A 93 6.57 15.29 -4.87
N ALA A 94 5.43 15.93 -4.62
CA ALA A 94 4.29 15.84 -5.51
C ALA A 94 4.66 16.50 -6.87
N PRO A 95 4.59 15.77 -8.00
CA PRO A 95 5.01 16.26 -9.32
C PRO A 95 3.98 17.19 -9.97
N SER A 96 2.79 17.31 -9.37
CA SER A 96 1.68 18.17 -9.76
C SER A 96 0.70 18.31 -8.59
N ASN A 97 -0.36 19.09 -8.79
CA ASN A 97 -1.56 18.91 -7.98
C ASN A 97 -2.15 17.53 -8.29
N MET A 98 -2.41 16.73 -7.26
CA MET A 98 -2.87 15.35 -7.39
C MET A 98 -3.77 14.96 -6.22
N GLN A 99 -4.66 14.01 -6.46
CA GLN A 99 -5.47 13.39 -5.43
C GLN A 99 -4.84 12.04 -5.07
N LEU A 100 -4.48 11.84 -3.79
CA LEU A 100 -4.09 10.53 -3.31
C LEU A 100 -5.32 9.63 -3.24
N THR A 101 -5.24 8.45 -3.83
CA THR A 101 -6.35 7.50 -3.91
C THR A 101 -6.10 6.23 -3.10
N ARG A 102 -4.83 5.92 -2.83
CA ARG A 102 -4.47 4.77 -2.00
C ARG A 102 -3.16 4.98 -1.26
N LEU A 103 -3.14 4.53 -0.02
CA LEU A 103 -1.93 4.29 0.76
C LEU A 103 -1.90 2.82 1.14
N THR A 104 -0.76 2.17 0.92
CA THR A 104 -0.56 0.75 1.20
C THR A 104 0.73 0.57 1.99
N LEU A 105 0.72 -0.32 2.98
CA LEU A 105 1.91 -0.75 3.71
C LEU A 105 2.30 -2.15 3.24
N GLY A 106 3.44 -2.24 2.56
CA GLY A 106 4.08 -3.49 2.19
C GLY A 106 4.82 -4.10 3.38
N THR A 107 4.67 -5.41 3.56
CA THR A 107 5.43 -6.21 4.53
C THR A 107 6.24 -7.26 3.78
N ASN A 108 7.56 -7.25 3.97
CA ASN A 108 8.40 -8.36 3.51
C ASN A 108 8.12 -9.60 4.38
N LEU A 109 7.87 -10.74 3.75
CA LEU A 109 7.59 -12.01 4.42
C LEU A 109 8.78 -12.98 4.37
N SER A 110 9.82 -12.68 3.57
CA SER A 110 11.03 -13.50 3.44
C SER A 110 12.18 -13.03 4.34
N ASP A 111 12.02 -11.88 4.98
CA ASP A 111 12.93 -11.32 5.99
C ASP A 111 12.08 -10.76 7.13
N ASP A 112 12.60 -10.82 8.36
CA ASP A 112 11.95 -10.26 9.55
C ASP A 112 12.14 -8.72 9.64
N SER A 113 12.70 -8.08 8.59
CA SER A 113 12.85 -6.64 8.53
C SER A 113 11.49 -5.95 8.51
N VAL A 114 11.24 -5.17 9.56
CA VAL A 114 9.99 -4.42 9.80
C VAL A 114 10.08 -3.01 9.19
N ASP A 115 11.03 -2.79 8.27
CA ASP A 115 11.17 -1.48 7.65
C ASP A 115 9.92 -1.22 6.79
N PRO A 116 9.17 -0.15 7.06
CA PRO A 116 7.92 0.08 6.37
C PRO A 116 8.18 0.42 4.90
N ASP A 117 7.56 -0.34 4.00
CA ASP A 117 7.58 -0.10 2.56
C ASP A 117 6.21 0.43 2.14
N TYR A 118 6.07 1.75 2.09
CA TYR A 118 4.81 2.36 1.68
C TYR A 118 4.71 2.46 0.15
N SER A 119 3.51 2.26 -0.35
CA SER A 119 3.12 2.65 -1.69
C SER A 119 2.00 3.69 -1.65
N ILE A 120 2.12 4.72 -2.49
CA ILE A 120 1.19 5.84 -2.61
C ILE A 120 0.64 5.86 -4.03
N SER A 121 -0.65 5.58 -4.22
CA SER A 121 -1.33 5.77 -5.51
C SER A 121 -2.04 7.12 -5.55
N PHE A 122 -2.04 7.73 -6.73
CA PHE A 122 -2.66 9.03 -6.94
C PHE A 122 -3.21 9.18 -8.36
N ASN A 123 -4.10 10.14 -8.53
CA ASN A 123 -4.57 10.60 -9.82
C ASN A 123 -4.27 12.09 -9.99
N VAL A 124 -3.87 12.47 -11.20
CA VAL A 124 -3.72 13.89 -11.60
C VAL A 124 -5.01 14.42 -12.23
N CYS A 125 -5.67 13.57 -12.99
CA CYS A 125 -6.95 13.76 -13.67
C CYS A 125 -7.61 12.39 -13.86
N GLY A 126 -8.82 12.35 -14.45
CA GLY A 126 -9.58 11.11 -14.65
C GLY A 126 -8.86 10.05 -15.50
N GLU A 127 -7.90 10.46 -16.33
CA GLU A 127 -7.20 9.59 -17.28
C GLU A 127 -5.78 9.21 -16.85
N VAL A 128 -5.21 9.92 -15.87
CA VAL A 128 -3.80 9.73 -15.47
C VAL A 128 -3.70 9.36 -14.01
N GLU A 129 -3.31 8.11 -13.79
CA GLU A 129 -2.96 7.51 -12.52
C GLU A 129 -1.43 7.32 -12.43
N GLY A 130 -0.88 7.47 -11.23
CA GLY A 130 0.50 7.17 -10.92
C GLY A 130 0.64 6.58 -9.53
N TYR A 131 1.83 6.07 -9.23
CA TYR A 131 2.17 5.63 -7.88
C TYR A 131 3.65 5.86 -7.56
N PHE A 132 3.92 6.04 -6.26
CA PHE A 132 5.25 5.91 -5.68
C PHE A 132 5.31 4.58 -4.93
N GLY A 133 6.27 3.72 -5.27
CA GLY A 133 6.58 2.51 -4.48
C GLY A 133 7.88 2.70 -3.69
N HIS A 134 8.14 1.83 -2.72
CA HIS A 134 9.35 1.87 -1.89
C HIS A 134 9.53 3.20 -1.14
N VAL A 135 8.42 3.79 -0.70
CA VAL A 135 8.46 5.00 0.13
C VAL A 135 8.75 4.58 1.56
N ALA A 136 9.94 4.91 2.07
CA ALA A 136 10.37 4.48 3.40
C ALA A 136 9.66 5.21 4.55
N ASN A 137 9.19 6.44 4.33
CA ASN A 137 8.59 7.27 5.38
C ASN A 137 7.45 8.11 4.82
N LEU A 138 6.38 8.24 5.61
CA LEU A 138 5.27 9.15 5.33
C LEU A 138 5.21 10.26 6.40
N PRO A 139 4.84 11.50 6.03
CA PRO A 139 4.58 12.54 7.01
C PRO A 139 3.37 12.17 7.88
N ASP A 140 3.38 12.58 9.15
CA ASP A 140 2.31 12.30 10.12
C ASP A 140 0.91 12.70 9.63
N THR A 141 0.83 13.75 8.81
CA THR A 141 -0.43 14.20 8.23
C THR A 141 -1.04 13.18 7.27
N LEU A 142 -0.22 12.46 6.49
CA LEU A 142 -0.70 11.40 5.61
C LEU A 142 -1.03 10.14 6.40
N LEU A 143 -0.22 9.77 7.39
CA LEU A 143 -0.51 8.63 8.27
C LEU A 143 -1.83 8.82 9.03
N ALA A 144 -2.05 10.03 9.57
CA ALA A 144 -3.29 10.36 10.25
C ALA A 144 -4.52 10.31 9.31
N ALA A 145 -4.36 10.71 8.04
CA ALA A 145 -5.42 10.64 7.04
C ALA A 145 -5.69 9.19 6.56
N ALA A 146 -4.65 8.34 6.54
CA ALA A 146 -4.75 6.94 6.11
C ALA A 146 -5.49 6.05 7.12
N GLY A 147 -5.40 6.38 8.42
CA GLY A 147 -5.88 5.52 9.49
C GLY A 147 -4.99 4.29 9.69
N ASP A 148 -5.58 3.18 10.13
CA ASP A 148 -4.85 1.94 10.36
C ASP A 148 -4.56 1.18 9.05
N LEU A 149 -3.32 1.29 8.59
CA LEU A 149 -2.83 0.59 7.39
C LEU A 149 -2.51 -0.89 7.61
N SER A 150 -2.45 -1.37 8.87
CA SER A 150 -2.10 -2.78 9.16
C SER A 150 -3.25 -3.76 8.88
N SER A 151 -4.46 -3.22 8.68
CA SER A 151 -5.68 -3.98 8.42
C SER A 151 -6.05 -4.06 6.92
N GLY A 152 -5.28 -3.41 6.04
CA GLY A 152 -5.54 -3.32 4.60
C GLY A 152 -4.79 -4.38 3.78
N ASP A 153 -5.53 -5.00 2.85
CA ASP A 153 -5.16 -6.02 1.84
C ASP A 153 -4.18 -7.14 2.23
N CYS A 154 -4.67 -8.37 2.06
CA CYS A 154 -3.95 -9.61 2.39
C CYS A 154 -3.31 -10.24 1.14
N THR A 155 -2.99 -9.44 0.12
CA THR A 155 -2.48 -10.01 -1.14
C THR A 155 -1.01 -10.30 -0.97
N THR A 156 -0.65 -11.58 -1.07
CA THR A 156 0.76 -11.99 -1.06
C THR A 156 1.24 -12.17 -2.49
N TYR A 157 2.37 -11.57 -2.84
CA TYR A 157 3.01 -11.73 -4.14
C TYR A 157 4.50 -11.99 -3.97
N GLU A 158 5.14 -12.53 -5.02
CA GLU A 158 6.58 -12.79 -5.03
C GLU A 158 7.25 -12.06 -6.19
N THR A 159 8.40 -11.46 -5.91
CA THR A 159 9.24 -10.81 -6.92
C THR A 159 10.71 -10.93 -6.52
N GLY A 160 11.59 -11.24 -7.48
CA GLY A 160 13.02 -11.42 -7.19
C GLY A 160 13.35 -12.53 -6.19
N GLY A 161 12.45 -13.49 -5.97
CA GLY A 161 12.60 -14.56 -4.96
C GLY A 161 12.26 -14.13 -3.54
N VAL A 162 11.65 -12.95 -3.36
CA VAL A 162 11.19 -12.41 -2.08
C VAL A 162 9.66 -12.30 -2.10
N SER A 163 9.01 -12.75 -1.03
CA SER A 163 7.56 -12.70 -0.85
C SER A 163 7.16 -11.45 -0.05
N TYR A 164 6.13 -10.76 -0.50
CA TYR A 164 5.60 -9.53 0.09
C TYR A 164 4.10 -9.66 0.35
N ARG A 165 3.60 -8.98 1.38
CA ARG A 165 2.16 -8.74 1.61
C ARG A 165 1.86 -7.26 1.44
N SER A 166 0.75 -6.94 0.77
CA SER A 166 0.26 -5.58 0.53
C SER A 166 -1.26 -5.52 0.47
#